data_AF-A0A6N7GEH3-F1
#
_entry.id   AF-A0A6N7GEH3-F1
#
_cell.length_a   1.000
_cell.length_b   1.000
_cell.length_c   1.000
_cell.angle_alpha   90.00
_cell.angle_beta   90.00
_cell.angle_gamma   90.00
#
_symmetry.space_group_name_H-M   'P 1'
#
loop_
_entity.id
_entity.type
_entity.pdbx_description
1 polymer ?
#
loop_
_entity_poly.entity_id
_entity_poly.type
_entity_poly.pdbx_seq_one_letter_code
_entity_poly.pdbx_strand_id
1 'polypeptide(L)' 'MGAALKRKVASVRTCVGCRGRAPVSELLRVVAVTDETAPADGRARLVPDPARRLPGRGAHLH' A
#
# COMPACT_ATOMS: atom_id res chain seq x y z
N MET A 1 -26.63 -15.67 -15.61
CA MET A 1 -26.19 -16.18 -14.30
C MET A 1 -25.44 -15.06 -13.59
N GLY A 2 -26.14 -14.27 -12.77
CA GLY A 2 -25.56 -13.09 -12.10
C GLY A 2 -24.81 -13.51 -10.84
N ALA A 3 -23.50 -13.27 -10.81
CA ALA A 3 -22.71 -13.43 -9.59
C ALA A 3 -23.11 -12.36 -8.57
N ALA A 4 -23.59 -12.77 -7.40
CA ALA A 4 -23.84 -11.87 -6.29
C ALA A 4 -22.54 -11.15 -5.90
N LEU A 5 -22.50 -9.84 -6.11
CA LEU A 5 -21.35 -8.99 -5.79
C LEU A 5 -21.20 -8.97 -4.25
N LYS A 6 -20.29 -9.79 -3.72
CA LYS A 6 -19.98 -9.78 -2.28
C LYS A 6 -19.41 -8.41 -1.92
N ARG A 7 -20.14 -7.64 -1.11
CA ARG A 7 -19.63 -6.39 -0.52
C ARG A 7 -18.45 -6.73 0.37
N LYS A 8 -17.22 -6.57 -0.15
CA LYS A 8 -16.02 -6.61 0.68
C LYS A 8 -16.05 -5.38 1.57
N VAL A 9 -16.07 -5.60 2.89
CA VAL A 9 -15.80 -4.52 3.83
C VAL A 9 -14.40 -4.00 3.51
N ALA A 10 -14.29 -2.72 3.17
CA ALA A 10 -13.00 -2.11 2.92
C ALA A 10 -12.16 -2.18 4.20
N SER A 11 -10.98 -2.79 4.11
CA SER A 11 -10.07 -2.82 5.26
C SER A 11 -9.69 -1.39 5.63
N VAL A 12 -9.71 -1.07 6.93
CA VAL A 12 -9.24 0.22 7.46
C VAL A 12 -7.77 0.09 7.85
N ARG A 13 -6.98 1.12 7.55
CA ARG A 13 -5.57 1.21 7.94
C ARG A 13 -5.28 2.58 8.55
N THR A 14 -4.15 2.66 9.24
CA THR A 14 -3.63 3.92 9.78
C THR A 14 -2.64 4.51 8.80
N CYS A 15 -2.85 5.78 8.42
CA CYS A 15 -1.87 6.56 7.70
C CYS A 15 -0.63 6.78 8.58
N VAL A 16 0.55 6.40 8.12
CA VAL A 16 1.78 6.56 8.92
C VAL A 16 2.24 8.01 9.02
N GLY A 17 1.84 8.88 8.09
CA GLY A 17 2.19 10.30 8.07
C GLY A 17 1.36 11.14 9.05
N CYS A 18 0.02 11.01 9.01
CA CYS A 18 -0.87 11.82 9.85
C CYS A 18 -1.49 11.06 11.04
N ARG A 19 -1.24 9.74 11.16
CA ARG A 19 -1.82 8.85 12.20
C ARG A 19 -3.34 8.68 12.17
N GLY A 20 -4.04 9.26 11.20
CA GLY A 20 -5.48 9.05 10.97
C GLY A 20 -5.80 7.65 10.46
N ARG A 21 -7.03 7.18 10.69
CA ARG A 21 -7.55 5.91 10.17
C ARG A 21 -8.50 6.17 9.01
N ALA A 22 -8.34 5.43 7.92
CA ALA A 22 -9.18 5.56 6.73
C ALA A 22 -9.30 4.20 6.01
N PRO A 23 -10.35 3.98 5.20
CA PRO A 23 -10.41 2.80 4.34
C PRO A 23 -9.24 2.80 3.34
N VAL A 24 -8.77 1.61 2.95
CA VAL A 24 -7.65 1.46 2.00
C VAL A 24 -7.89 2.06 0.61
N SER A 25 -9.14 2.42 0.27
CA SER A 25 -9.46 3.16 -0.96
C SER A 25 -9.03 4.63 -0.89
N GLU A 26 -8.89 5.19 0.31
CA GLU A 26 -8.47 6.57 0.57
C GLU A 26 -6.99 6.65 0.95
N LEU A 27 -6.27 5.52 0.91
CA LEU A 27 -4.87 5.45 1.29
C LEU A 27 -4.03 4.85 0.16
N LEU A 28 -2.97 5.54 -0.24
CA LEU A 28 -1.93 4.99 -1.09
C LEU A 28 -1.05 4.02 -0.28
N ARG A 29 -0.90 2.79 -0.78
CA ARG A 29 0.15 1.88 -0.30
C ARG A 29 1.47 2.25 -0.97
N VAL A 30 2.52 2.37 -0.18
CA VAL A 30 3.90 2.54 -0.66
C VAL A 30 4.74 1.38 -0.13
N VAL A 31 5.60 0.82 -0.98
CA VAL A 31 6.40 -0.36 -0.66
C VAL A 31 7.88 -0.03 -0.70
N ALA A 32 8.62 -0.52 0.29
CA ALA A 32 10.07 -0.48 0.29
C ALA A 32 10.63 -1.62 -0.58
N VAL A 33 11.40 -1.24 -1.60
CA VAL A 33 12.09 -2.13 -2.53
C VAL A 33 13.59 -2.03 -2.28
N THR A 34 14.24 -3.17 -2.08
CA THR A 34 15.66 -3.29 -1.73
C THR A 34 16.41 -4.26 -2.65
N ASP A 35 15.87 -4.53 -3.84
CA ASP A 35 16.56 -5.36 -4.84
C ASP A 35 17.65 -4.55 -5.59
N GLU A 36 18.26 -5.18 -6.60
CA GLU A 36 19.33 -4.62 -7.45
C GLU A 36 18.98 -3.25 -8.07
N THR A 37 17.69 -2.90 -8.15
CA THR A 37 17.20 -1.61 -8.65
C THR A 37 17.16 -0.51 -7.57
N ALA A 38 17.51 -0.84 -6.33
CA ALA A 38 17.60 0.12 -5.23
C ALA A 38 18.86 0.99 -5.33
N PRO A 39 18.83 2.20 -4.75
CA PRO A 39 20.01 3.06 -4.62
C PRO A 39 21.23 2.34 -4.04
N ALA A 40 22.41 2.63 -4.61
CA ALA A 40 23.69 2.05 -4.18
C ALA A 40 24.13 2.50 -2.76
N ASP A 41 23.47 3.52 -2.19
CA ASP A 41 23.74 4.04 -0.84
C ASP A 41 23.07 3.21 0.28
N GLY A 42 22.52 2.04 -0.06
CA GLY A 42 21.88 1.12 0.88
C GLY A 42 20.47 1.55 1.31
N ARG A 43 19.91 2.61 0.71
CA ARG A 43 18.54 3.03 0.98
C ARG A 43 17.55 2.20 0.18
N ALA A 44 16.40 1.93 0.79
CA ALA A 44 15.28 1.34 0.06
C ALA A 44 14.67 2.38 -0.90
N ARG A 45 14.35 1.94 -2.12
CA ARG A 45 13.50 2.71 -3.04
C ARG A 45 12.05 2.57 -2.59
N LEU A 46 11.32 3.68 -2.50
CA LEU A 46 9.89 3.67 -2.19
C LEU A 46 9.08 3.67 -3.49
N VAL A 47 8.20 2.69 -3.65
CA VAL A 47 7.38 2.52 -4.87
C VAL A 47 5.89 2.65 -4.51
N PRO A 48 5.14 3.55 -5.16
CA PRO A 48 3.68 3.59 -5.07
C PRO A 48 3.05 2.30 -5.58
N ASP A 49 2.09 1.75 -4.84
CA ASP A 49 1.36 0.53 -5.18
C ASP A 49 -0.17 0.74 -5.09
N PRO A 50 -0.77 1.51 -6.01
CA PRO A 50 -2.22 1.78 -5.99
C PRO A 50 -3.07 0.50 -6.10
N ALA A 51 -2.54 -0.50 -6.82
CA ALA A 51 -3.21 -1.79 -7.03
C ALA A 51 -3.06 -2.75 -5.84
N ARG A 52 -2.15 -2.46 -4.89
CA ARG A 52 -1.84 -3.29 -3.71
C ARG A 52 -1.38 -4.70 -4.08
N ARG A 53 -0.47 -4.81 -5.06
CA ARG A 53 0.02 -6.09 -5.60
C ARG A 53 1.50 -6.32 -5.37
N LEU A 54 2.26 -5.29 -5.01
CA LEU A 54 3.71 -5.42 -4.85
C LEU A 54 4.06 -6.17 -3.55
N PRO A 55 4.96 -7.17 -3.57
CA PRO A 55 5.41 -7.86 -2.37
C PRO A 55 6.29 -6.95 -1.51
N GLY A 56 6.49 -7.31 -0.24
CA GLY A 56 7.44 -6.62 0.65
C GLY A 56 6.80 -5.69 1.69
N ARG A 57 7.66 -4.92 2.38
CA ARG A 57 7.25 -4.07 3.50
C ARG A 57 6.51 -2.84 2.99
N GLY A 58 5.24 -2.70 3.39
CA GLY A 58 4.38 -1.60 2.96
C GLY A 58 4.00 -0.63 4.08
N ALA A 59 3.74 0.62 3.71
CA ALA A 59 3.11 1.65 4.53
C ALA A 59 1.88 2.21 3.82
N HIS A 60 0.94 2.77 4.58
CA HIS A 60 -0.24 3.45 4.04
C HIS A 60 -0.16 4.94 4.34
N LEU A 61 -0.47 5.76 3.35
CA LEU A 61 -0.41 7.21 3.40
C LEU A 61 -1.70 7.76 2.79
N HIS A 62 -2.17 8.92 3.27
CA HIS A 62 -3.13 9.71 2.51
C HIS A 62 -2.43 10.31 1.30
#